data_AF-A0AFY9-F1
#
_entry.id   AF-A0AFY9-F1
#
_cell.length_a   1.000
_cell.length_b   1.000
_cell.length_c   1.000
_cell.angle_alpha   90.00
_cell.angle_beta   90.00
_cell.angle_gamma   90.00
#
_symmetry.space_group_name_H-M   'P 1'
#
loop_
_entity.id
_entity.type
_entity.pdbx_description
1 polymer ?
#
loop_
_entity_poly.entity_id
_entity_poly.type
_entity_poly.pdbx_seq_one_letter_code
_entity_poly.pdbx_strand_id
1 'polypeptide(L)'
;MSEVRLFLDYKCYPVWVYDEAGFLEENDLPDELKKDKDLDEKLTHLQDKYNNLFTDTEIEFRYNGFNDENEKEKFLREFTEIQKELEKKLKNKYKVVSKILV
;
A
#
# COMPACT_ATOMS: atom_id res chain seq x y z
N MET A 1 6.97 19.94 0.62
CA MET A 1 6.94 18.73 1.44
C MET A 1 6.61 17.57 0.53
N SER A 2 7.51 16.58 0.44
CA SER A 2 7.31 15.36 -0.33
C SER A 2 6.12 14.55 0.16
N GLU A 3 5.58 13.68 -0.69
CA GLU A 3 4.37 12.90 -0.43
C GLU A 3 4.68 11.41 -0.43
N VAL A 4 4.12 10.67 0.53
CA VAL A 4 4.13 9.20 0.53
C VAL A 4 2.71 8.73 0.36
N ARG A 5 2.45 7.97 -0.71
CA ARG A 5 1.15 7.36 -0.95
C ARG A 5 1.15 5.90 -0.53
N LEU A 6 0.19 5.53 0.32
CA LEU A 6 -0.22 4.13 0.48
C LEU A 6 -1.26 3.85 -0.60
N PHE A 7 -0.82 3.18 -1.66
CA PHE A 7 -1.62 2.93 -2.85
C PHE A 7 -1.35 1.53 -3.38
N LEU A 8 -2.42 0.74 -3.44
CA LEU A 8 -2.38 -0.64 -3.91
C LEU A 8 -2.62 -0.65 -5.42
N ASP A 9 -1.67 -1.22 -6.15
CA ASP A 9 -1.79 -1.54 -7.57
C ASP A 9 -1.35 -2.99 -7.79
N TYR A 10 -1.92 -3.66 -8.77
CA TYR A 10 -1.73 -5.10 -8.95
C TYR A 10 -0.24 -5.41 -9.20
N LYS A 11 0.34 -6.27 -8.35
CA LYS A 11 1.76 -6.67 -8.35
C LYS A 11 2.78 -5.52 -8.20
N CYS A 12 2.38 -4.35 -7.70
CA CYS A 12 3.29 -3.26 -7.33
C CYS A 12 3.53 -3.23 -5.82
N TYR A 13 4.62 -2.60 -5.37
CA TYR A 13 4.80 -2.34 -3.93
C TYR A 13 3.79 -1.26 -3.47
N PRO A 14 3.21 -1.36 -2.26
CA PRO A 14 2.09 -0.49 -1.88
C PRO A 14 2.49 0.93 -1.45
N VAL A 15 3.78 1.26 -1.41
CA VAL A 15 4.31 2.58 -1.02
C VAL A 15 4.92 3.30 -2.21
N TRP A 16 4.49 4.55 -2.43
CA TRP A 16 4.91 5.36 -3.56
C TRP A 16 5.38 6.72 -3.04
N VAL A 17 6.65 7.04 -3.24
CA VAL A 17 7.30 8.27 -2.76
C VAL A 17 7.34 9.28 -3.90
N TYR A 18 6.76 10.45 -3.68
CA TYR A 18 6.72 11.54 -4.64
C TYR A 18 7.48 12.76 -4.11
N ASP A 19 8.22 13.42 -5.00
CA ASP A 19 8.88 14.68 -4.70
C ASP A 19 7.87 15.84 -4.53
N GLU A 20 8.37 17.02 -4.20
CA GLU A 20 7.53 18.21 -4.02
C GLU A 20 6.89 18.73 -5.33
N ALA A 21 7.44 18.35 -6.48
CA ALA A 21 6.89 18.68 -7.80
C ALA A 21 5.83 17.66 -8.26
N GLY A 22 5.62 16.58 -7.51
CA GLY A 22 4.65 15.53 -7.78
C GLY A 22 5.14 14.43 -8.72
N PHE A 23 6.45 14.31 -8.94
CA PHE A 23 7.04 13.21 -9.68
C PHE A 23 7.32 12.02 -8.75
N LEU A 24 7.08 10.80 -9.25
CA LEU A 24 7.40 9.58 -8.53
C LEU A 24 8.93 9.43 -8.46
N GLU A 25 9.47 9.38 -7.25
CA GLU A 25 10.89 9.13 -7.00
C GLU A 25 11.15 7.62 -6.80
N GLU A 26 10.29 6.94 -6.03
CA GLU A 26 10.52 5.54 -5.62
C GLU A 26 9.19 4.80 -5.37
N ASN A 27 9.11 3.51 -5.76
CA ASN A 27 8.03 2.60 -5.38
C ASN A 27 8.55 1.59 -4.35
N ASP A 28 8.93 2.12 -3.19
CA ASP A 28 9.47 1.41 -2.04
C ASP A 28 9.23 2.26 -0.78
N LEU A 29 9.62 1.76 0.39
CA LEU A 29 9.72 2.57 1.59
C LEU A 29 10.74 3.70 1.40
N PRO A 30 10.44 4.92 1.90
CA PRO A 30 11.43 5.99 1.92
C PRO A 30 12.65 5.60 2.76
N ASP A 31 13.80 6.21 2.47
CA ASP A 31 15.11 5.85 3.05
C ASP A 31 15.10 5.73 4.59
N GLU A 32 14.32 6.55 5.28
CA GLU A 32 14.22 6.49 6.74
C GLU A 32 13.58 5.21 7.29
N LEU A 33 12.80 4.51 6.47
CA LEU A 33 12.05 3.31 6.82
C LEU A 33 12.58 2.04 6.14
N LYS A 34 13.57 2.12 5.24
CA LYS A 34 14.15 0.95 4.54
C LYS A 34 14.68 -0.16 5.46
N LYS A 35 14.96 0.14 6.74
CA LYS A 35 15.42 -0.85 7.73
C LYS A 35 14.30 -1.41 8.61
N ASP A 36 13.08 -0.92 8.43
CA ASP A 36 11.91 -1.28 9.21
C ASP A 36 11.24 -2.55 8.66
N LYS A 37 11.85 -3.70 8.97
CA LYS A 37 11.42 -4.99 8.42
C LYS A 37 9.98 -5.36 8.80
N ASP A 38 9.53 -4.99 9.99
CA ASP A 38 8.16 -5.28 10.45
C ASP A 38 7.13 -4.52 9.61
N LEU A 39 7.39 -3.25 9.30
CA LEU A 39 6.53 -2.48 8.41
C LEU A 39 6.56 -3.02 6.98
N ASP A 40 7.74 -3.37 6.47
CA ASP A 40 7.91 -3.95 5.13
C ASP A 40 7.15 -5.29 4.98
N GLU A 41 7.22 -6.17 5.99
CA GLU A 41 6.48 -7.42 6.02
C GLU A 41 4.96 -7.19 6.04
N LYS A 42 4.47 -6.21 6.80
CA LYS A 42 3.04 -5.83 6.81
C LYS A 42 2.57 -5.31 5.46
N LEU A 43 3.38 -4.47 4.79
CA LEU A 43 3.09 -3.92 3.48
C LEU A 43 3.06 -5.01 2.41
N THR A 44 4.06 -5.90 2.41
CA THR A 44 4.12 -7.05 1.52
C THR A 44 2.89 -7.95 1.70
N HIS A 45 2.54 -8.27 2.94
CA HIS A 45 1.36 -9.09 3.24
C HIS A 45 0.03 -8.43 2.81
N LEU A 46 -0.10 -7.11 3.02
CA LEU A 46 -1.25 -6.34 2.55
C LEU A 46 -1.36 -6.40 1.01
N GLN A 47 -0.23 -6.23 0.32
CA GLN A 47 -0.17 -6.29 -1.14
C GLN A 47 -0.49 -7.69 -1.67
N ASP A 48 0.00 -8.74 -1.02
CA ASP A 48 -0.32 -10.13 -1.40
C ASP A 48 -1.82 -10.41 -1.29
N LYS A 49 -2.47 -9.92 -0.23
CA LYS A 49 -3.92 -10.00 -0.09
C LYS A 49 -4.64 -9.26 -1.21
N TYR A 50 -4.18 -8.06 -1.59
CA TYR A 50 -4.75 -7.31 -2.70
C TYR A 50 -4.57 -8.05 -4.03
N ASN A 51 -3.38 -8.60 -4.29
CA ASN A 51 -3.09 -9.36 -5.50
C ASN A 51 -4.00 -10.58 -5.64
N ASN A 52 -4.33 -11.24 -4.53
CA ASN A 52 -5.24 -12.40 -4.52
C ASN A 52 -6.70 -12.05 -4.86
N LEU A 53 -7.07 -10.76 -4.90
CA LEU A 53 -8.37 -10.32 -5.39
C LEU A 53 -8.47 -10.39 -6.91
N PHE A 54 -7.40 -10.72 -7.61
CA PHE A 54 -7.35 -10.76 -9.07
C PHE A 54 -7.06 -12.18 -9.56
N THR A 55 -7.74 -12.56 -10.63
CA THR A 55 -7.32 -13.66 -11.49
C THR A 55 -6.47 -13.08 -12.61
N ASP A 56 -5.27 -13.61 -12.80
CA ASP A 56 -4.35 -13.25 -13.88
C ASP A 56 -3.83 -14.53 -14.52
N THR A 57 -4.36 -14.85 -15.70
CA THR A 57 -4.00 -16.01 -16.51
C THR A 57 -3.68 -15.56 -17.93
N GLU A 58 -3.18 -16.45 -18.78
CA GLU A 58 -2.89 -16.14 -20.18
C GLU A 58 -4.12 -15.68 -20.99
N ILE A 59 -5.33 -15.97 -20.51
CA ILE A 59 -6.59 -15.73 -21.22
C ILE A 59 -7.48 -14.67 -20.58
N GLU A 60 -7.34 -14.41 -19.27
CA GLU A 60 -8.16 -13.44 -18.56
C GLU A 60 -7.39 -12.72 -17.45
N PHE A 61 -7.68 -11.43 -17.31
CA PHE A 61 -7.39 -10.62 -16.14
C PHE A 61 -8.70 -10.10 -15.57
N ARG A 62 -9.02 -10.44 -14.32
CA ARG A 62 -10.31 -10.12 -13.69
C ARG A 62 -10.16 -9.78 -12.21
N TYR A 63 -10.84 -8.73 -11.76
CA TYR A 63 -11.07 -8.46 -10.35
C TYR A 63 -12.22 -9.33 -9.81
N ASN A 64 -11.91 -10.19 -8.84
CA ASN A 64 -12.86 -11.07 -8.17
C ASN A 64 -13.47 -10.44 -6.90
N GLY A 65 -12.77 -9.48 -6.29
CA GLY A 65 -13.17 -8.91 -4.99
C GLY A 65 -13.00 -9.91 -3.84
N PHE A 66 -13.60 -9.57 -2.68
CA PHE A 66 -13.56 -10.41 -1.48
C PHE A 66 -14.66 -11.47 -1.50
N ASN A 67 -14.42 -12.63 -0.85
CA ASN A 67 -15.40 -13.70 -0.78
C ASN A 67 -16.58 -13.35 0.14
N ASP A 68 -16.31 -12.59 1.19
CA ASP A 68 -17.32 -12.07 2.11
C ASP A 68 -16.92 -10.71 2.72
N GLU A 69 -17.88 -10.07 3.37
CA GLU A 69 -17.71 -8.74 3.97
C GLU A 69 -16.73 -8.75 5.15
N ASN A 70 -16.61 -9.85 5.90
CA ASN A 70 -15.68 -9.91 7.03
C ASN A 70 -14.23 -9.92 6.54
N GLU A 71 -13.93 -10.59 5.42
CA GLU A 71 -12.60 -10.54 4.78
C GLU A 71 -12.27 -9.12 4.33
N LYS A 72 -13.24 -8.44 3.69
CA LYS A 72 -13.11 -7.03 3.30
C LYS A 72 -12.84 -6.13 4.50
N GLU A 73 -13.61 -6.25 5.57
CA GLU A 73 -13.44 -5.45 6.78
C GLU A 73 -12.07 -5.67 7.44
N LYS A 74 -11.59 -6.92 7.51
CA LYS A 74 -10.23 -7.22 8.03
C LYS A 74 -9.15 -6.56 7.19
N PHE A 75 -9.27 -6.63 5.86
CA PHE A 75 -8.33 -5.99 4.94
C PHE A 75 -8.31 -4.47 5.12
N LEU A 76 -9.49 -3.83 5.18
CA LEU A 76 -9.62 -2.38 5.40
C LEU A 76 -9.04 -1.95 6.76
N ARG A 77 -9.20 -2.78 7.80
CA ARG A 77 -8.61 -2.52 9.12
C ARG A 77 -7.08 -2.56 9.06
N GLU A 78 -6.51 -3.60 8.44
CA GLU A 78 -5.05 -3.72 8.28
C GLU A 78 -4.48 -2.55 7.46
N PHE A 79 -5.13 -2.18 6.36
CA PHE A 79 -4.76 -1.00 5.58
C PHE A 79 -4.74 0.28 6.44
N THR A 80 -5.77 0.48 7.24
CA THR A 80 -5.89 1.65 8.13
C THR A 80 -4.82 1.65 9.24
N GLU A 81 -4.48 0.48 9.77
CA GLU A 81 -3.42 0.33 10.78
C GLU A 81 -2.04 0.67 10.20
N ILE A 82 -1.73 0.17 9.00
CA ILE A 82 -0.50 0.49 8.27
C ILE A 82 -0.43 1.98 7.93
N GLN A 83 -1.53 2.58 7.47
CA GLN A 83 -1.59 4.02 7.20
C GLN A 83 -1.23 4.83 8.45
N LYS A 84 -1.85 4.52 9.60
CA LYS A 84 -1.56 5.22 10.86
C LYS A 84 -0.11 5.04 11.30
N GLU A 85 0.45 3.86 11.06
CA GLU A 85 1.86 3.57 11.34
C GLU A 85 2.78 4.44 10.46
N LEU A 86 2.53 4.52 9.16
CA LEU A 86 3.25 5.41 8.23
C LEU A 86 3.14 6.88 8.64
N GLU A 87 1.92 7.37 8.92
CA GLU A 87 1.67 8.75 9.38
C GLU A 87 2.48 9.09 10.64
N LYS A 88 2.56 8.13 11.57
CA LYS A 88 3.31 8.29 12.82
C LYS A 88 4.82 8.33 12.57
N LYS A 89 5.36 7.41 11.76
CA LYS A 89 6.82 7.29 11.54
C LYS A 89 7.37 8.39 10.62
N LEU A 90 6.58 8.85 9.66
CA LEU A 90 6.98 9.87 8.68
C LEU A 90 6.56 11.29 9.07
N LYS A 91 6.01 11.45 10.28
CA LYS A 91 5.53 12.73 10.79
C LYS A 91 6.57 13.84 10.58
N ASN A 92 6.11 14.96 10.02
CA ASN A 92 6.88 16.18 9.70
C ASN A 92 7.80 16.13 8.47
N LYS A 93 8.05 14.96 7.87
CA LYS A 93 8.89 14.85 6.66
C LYS A 93 8.07 14.68 5.40
N TYR A 94 7.05 13.84 5.48
CA TYR A 94 6.18 13.53 4.36
C TYR A 94 4.73 13.81 4.73
N LYS A 95 3.97 14.22 3.72
CA LYS A 95 2.51 14.11 3.77
C LYS A 95 2.16 12.67 3.39
N VAL A 96 1.51 11.94 4.28
CA VAL A 96 0.98 10.61 3.96
C VAL A 96 -0.41 10.77 3.35
N VAL A 97 -0.62 10.17 2.19
CA VAL A 97 -1.90 10.13 1.49
C VAL A 97 -2.27 8.67 1.25
N SER A 98 -3.54 8.33 1.38
CA SER A 98 -4.01 6.99 1.05
C SER A 98 -5.26 7.09 0.20
N LYS A 99 -5.41 6.11 -0.69
CA LYS A 99 -6.67 5.88 -1.41
C LYS A 99 -6.81 4.38 -1.59
N ILE A 100 -7.90 3.84 -1.06
CA ILE A 100 -8.25 2.44 -1.24
C ILE A 100 -9.39 2.30 -2.24
N LEU A 101 -9.21 1.43 -3.23
CA LEU A 101 -10.19 1.11 -4.26
C LEU A 101 -10.37 -0.41 -4.25
N VAL A 102 -11.30 -0.90 -3.42
CA VAL A 102 -11.63 -2.33 -3.25
C VAL A 102 -13.12 -2.58 -3.03
#